data_AF-A0A0U5AI98-F1
#
_entry.id   AF-A0A0U5AI98-F1
#
_cell.length_a   1.000
_cell.length_b   1.000
_cell.length_c   1.000
_cell.angle_alpha   90.00
_cell.angle_beta   90.00
_cell.angle_gamma   90.00
#
_symmetry.space_group_name_H-M   'P 1'
#
loop_
_entity.id
_entity.type
_entity.pdbx_description
1 polymer ?
#
loop_
_entity_poly.entity_id
_entity_poly.type
_entity_poly.pdbx_seq_one_letter_code
_entity_poly.pdbx_strand_id
1 'polypeptide(L)'
;MKSFRSEKDLRLFVKKFFKENLKGLPEMAKIEIEVYSLNPPSVKLYFPFYSEGNFLRAFEVDFLLAELYNLGIKGSLFYQDDLGERELNEFSCACSQ
;
A
#
# COMPACT_ATOMS: atom_id res chain seq x y z
N MET A 1 5.03 -16.28 -11.68
CA MET A 1 5.38 -15.29 -10.65
C MET A 1 6.21 -14.20 -11.32
N LYS A 2 5.80 -12.92 -11.27
CA LYS A 2 6.59 -11.83 -11.87
C LYS A 2 7.84 -11.58 -11.03
N SER A 3 9.02 -11.61 -11.65
CA SER A 3 10.28 -11.24 -11.00
C SER A 3 10.56 -9.75 -11.20
N PHE A 4 10.73 -9.01 -10.11
CA PHE A 4 11.12 -7.59 -10.15
C PHE A 4 12.64 -7.48 -9.99
N ARG A 5 13.29 -6.69 -10.86
CA ARG A 5 14.76 -6.53 -10.85
C ARG A 5 15.23 -5.51 -9.81
N SER A 6 14.35 -4.58 -9.43
CA SER A 6 14.65 -3.52 -8.47
C SER A 6 13.40 -3.08 -7.72
N GLU A 7 13.58 -2.43 -6.56
CA GLU A 7 12.49 -1.80 -5.81
C GLU A 7 11.76 -0.75 -6.65
N LYS A 8 12.51 -0.01 -7.48
CA LYS A 8 11.94 1.00 -8.38
C LYS A 8 10.96 0.37 -9.36
N ASP A 9 11.28 -0.81 -9.90
CA ASP A 9 10.41 -1.51 -10.85
C ASP A 9 9.14 -1.99 -10.18
N LEU A 10 9.25 -2.59 -8.98
CA LEU A 10 8.09 -3.03 -8.20
C LEU A 10 7.20 -1.85 -7.82
N ARG A 11 7.79 -0.77 -7.30
CA ARG A 11 7.07 0.45 -6.94
C ARG A 11 6.35 1.06 -8.13
N LEU A 12 7.03 1.15 -9.28
CA LEU A 12 6.45 1.71 -10.51
C LEU A 12 5.32 0.84 -11.05
N PHE A 13 5.47 -0.49 -11.00
CA PHE A 13 4.44 -1.43 -11.38
C PHE A 13 3.17 -1.26 -10.54
N VAL A 14 3.31 -1.30 -9.21
CA VAL A 14 2.19 -1.15 -8.27
C VAL A 14 1.53 0.23 -8.42
N LYS A 15 2.32 1.29 -8.60
CA LYS A 15 1.80 2.65 -8.85
C LYS A 15 0.93 2.71 -10.11
N LYS A 16 1.38 2.09 -11.21
CA LYS A 16 0.61 2.04 -12.47
C LYS A 16 -0.66 1.20 -12.30
N PHE A 17 -0.54 0.05 -11.65
CA PHE A 17 -1.67 -0.83 -11.36
C PHE A 17 -2.80 -0.10 -10.62
N PHE A 18 -2.50 0.61 -9.53
CA PHE A 18 -3.53 1.38 -8.83
C PHE A 18 -4.03 2.56 -9.65
N LYS A 19 -3.17 3.27 -10.40
CA LYS A 19 -3.60 4.41 -11.23
C LYS A 19 -4.57 3.98 -12.35
N GLU A 20 -4.37 2.81 -12.93
CA GLU A 20 -5.20 2.29 -14.01
C GLU A 20 -6.56 1.79 -13.51
N ASN A 21 -6.59 1.21 -12.31
CA ASN A 21 -7.79 0.59 -11.74
C ASN A 21 -8.58 1.51 -10.78
N LEU A 22 -7.93 2.41 -10.03
CA LEU A 22 -8.59 3.42 -9.20
C LEU A 22 -8.82 4.71 -10.01
N LYS A 23 -9.95 4.76 -10.72
CA LYS A 23 -10.41 5.98 -11.41
C LYS A 23 -11.15 6.89 -10.43
N GLY A 24 -11.05 8.21 -10.63
CA GLY A 24 -11.76 9.18 -9.78
C GLY A 24 -11.13 9.41 -8.40
N LEU A 25 -9.86 9.07 -8.22
CA LEU A 25 -9.09 9.60 -7.09
C LEU A 25 -8.94 11.12 -7.24
N PRO A 26 -9.17 11.92 -6.17
CA PRO A 26 -8.84 13.33 -6.19
C PRO A 26 -7.39 13.54 -6.60
N GLU A 27 -7.06 14.58 -7.37
CA GLU A 27 -5.67 14.82 -7.82
C GLU A 27 -4.67 14.95 -6.65
N MET A 28 -5.17 15.35 -5.48
CA MET A 28 -4.38 15.45 -4.24
C MET A 28 -4.17 14.11 -3.51
N ALA A 29 -4.91 13.05 -3.87
CA ALA A 29 -4.76 11.75 -3.24
C ALA A 29 -3.47 11.05 -3.70
N LYS A 30 -2.42 11.17 -2.88
CA LYS A 30 -1.15 10.47 -3.09
C LYS A 30 -1.17 9.16 -2.32
N ILE A 31 -1.24 8.04 -3.03
CA ILE A 31 -0.97 6.72 -2.46
C ILE A 31 0.54 6.58 -2.32
N GLU A 32 1.03 6.42 -1.10
CA GLU A 32 2.44 6.14 -0.85
C GLU A 32 2.70 4.64 -0.92
N ILE A 33 3.83 4.27 -1.53
CA ILE A 33 4.18 2.87 -1.79
C ILE A 33 5.60 2.63 -1.30
N GLU A 34 5.72 1.85 -0.23
CA GLU A 34 6.98 1.40 0.34
C GLU A 34 7.21 -0.05 -0.12
N VAL A 35 8.40 -0.34 -0.66
CA VAL A 35 8.76 -1.71 -1.03
C VAL A 35 9.39 -2.37 0.19
N TYR A 36 8.81 -3.48 0.64
CA TYR A 36 9.29 -4.22 1.81
C TYR A 36 10.24 -5.35 1.43
N SER A 37 9.96 -6.07 0.34
CA SER A 37 10.85 -7.10 -0.20
C SER A 37 10.65 -7.29 -1.71
N LEU A 38 11.69 -7.74 -2.41
CA LEU A 38 11.65 -8.14 -3.81
C LEU A 38 11.45 -9.65 -4.00
N ASN A 39 11.72 -10.45 -2.96
CA ASN A 39 11.60 -11.90 -3.03
C ASN A 39 11.17 -12.48 -1.65
N PRO A 40 9.88 -12.81 -1.46
CA PRO A 40 8.77 -12.58 -2.39
C PRO A 40 8.45 -11.07 -2.53
N PRO A 41 7.97 -10.61 -3.70
CA PRO A 41 7.59 -9.21 -3.90
C PRO A 41 6.52 -8.77 -2.88
N SER A 42 6.81 -7.72 -2.12
CA SER A 42 5.88 -7.21 -1.11
C SER A 42 5.99 -5.69 -0.94
N VAL A 43 4.84 -5.06 -0.73
CA VAL A 43 4.70 -3.61 -0.61
C VAL A 43 3.76 -3.24 0.52
N LYS A 44 4.04 -2.09 1.14
CA LYS A 44 3.08 -1.39 2.01
C LYS A 44 2.48 -0.22 1.24
N LEU A 45 1.18 -0.08 1.35
CA LEU A 45 0.38 0.91 0.66
C LEU A 45 -0.25 1.81 1.71
N TYR A 46 0.07 3.09 1.68
CA TYR A 46 -0.50 4.08 2.59
C TYR A 46 -1.50 4.92 1.82
N PHE A 47 -2.77 4.74 2.16
CA PHE A 47 -3.88 5.43 1.51
C PHE A 47 -4.24 6.68 2.32
N PRO A 48 -4.36 7.85 1.67
CA PRO A 48 -4.65 9.13 2.34
C PRO A 48 -6.15 9.28 2.63
N PHE A 49 -6.82 8.19 2.98
CA PHE A 49 -8.25 8.13 3.26
C PHE A 49 -8.47 7.39 4.57
N TYR A 50 -9.54 7.75 5.28
CA TYR A 50 -10.01 6.97 6.42
C TYR A 50 -10.66 5.68 5.95
N SER A 51 -10.46 4.59 6.69
CA SER A 51 -11.17 3.33 6.45
C SER A 51 -12.70 3.52 6.58
N GLU A 52 -13.11 4.35 7.54
CA GLU A 52 -14.50 4.72 7.79
C GLU A 52 -14.89 5.98 6.97
N GLY A 53 -15.98 5.88 6.21
CA GLY A 53 -16.55 7.00 5.44
C GLY A 53 -16.73 6.73 3.95
N ASN A 54 -16.16 5.64 3.42
CA ASN A 54 -16.44 5.20 2.05
C ASN A 54 -16.28 3.68 1.87
N PHE A 55 -17.26 2.91 2.38
CA PHE A 55 -17.28 1.45 2.31
C PHE A 55 -17.14 0.90 0.88
N LEU A 56 -17.73 1.57 -0.11
CA LEU A 56 -17.63 1.17 -1.51
C LEU A 56 -16.17 1.22 -1.98
N ARG A 57 -15.44 2.28 -1.64
CA ARG A 57 -14.02 2.41 -1.99
C ARG A 57 -13.11 1.48 -1.20
N ALA A 58 -13.38 1.22 0.08
CA ALA A 58 -12.64 0.22 0.84
C ALA A 58 -12.76 -1.16 0.17
N PHE A 59 -13.97 -1.54 -0.23
CA PHE A 59 -14.24 -2.80 -0.92
C PHE A 59 -13.58 -2.88 -2.31
N GLU A 60 -13.56 -1.79 -3.08
CA GLU A 60 -12.80 -1.72 -4.34
C GLU A 60 -11.30 -1.96 -4.11
N VAL A 61 -10.72 -1.38 -3.06
CA VAL A 61 -9.29 -1.55 -2.74
C VAL A 61 -8.99 -3.00 -2.34
N ASP A 62 -9.87 -3.66 -1.58
CA ASP A 62 -9.71 -5.07 -1.22
C ASP A 62 -9.64 -5.98 -2.45
N PHE A 63 -10.46 -5.75 -3.47
CA PHE A 63 -10.36 -6.48 -4.73
C PHE A 63 -9.01 -6.26 -5.42
N LEU A 64 -8.52 -5.02 -5.42
CA LEU A 64 -7.22 -4.68 -6.01
C LEU A 64 -6.05 -5.32 -5.25
N LEU A 65 -6.16 -5.46 -3.92
CA LEU A 65 -5.18 -6.21 -3.13
C LEU A 65 -5.21 -7.70 -3.49
N ALA A 66 -6.40 -8.29 -3.67
CA ALA A 66 -6.54 -9.68 -4.10
C ALA A 66 -5.94 -9.89 -5.51
N GLU A 67 -6.15 -8.95 -6.42
CA GLU A 67 -5.53 -8.98 -7.75
C GLU A 67 -4.00 -8.87 -7.70
N LEU A 68 -3.44 -7.98 -6.86
CA LEU A 68 -2.00 -7.92 -6.63
C LEU A 68 -1.46 -9.24 -6.09
N TYR A 69 -2.17 -9.85 -5.15
CA TYR A 69 -1.80 -11.15 -4.60
C TYR A 69 -1.78 -12.24 -5.68
N ASN A 70 -2.79 -12.27 -6.57
CA ASN A 70 -2.85 -13.17 -7.72
C ASN A 70 -1.70 -12.95 -8.72
N LEU A 71 -1.15 -11.74 -8.81
CA LEU A 71 0.05 -11.42 -9.58
C LEU A 71 1.35 -11.85 -8.88
N GLY A 72 1.27 -12.34 -7.64
CA GLY A 72 2.40 -12.76 -6.81
C GLY A 72 3.03 -11.63 -5.99
N ILE A 73 2.28 -10.56 -5.73
CA ILE A 73 2.74 -9.39 -4.97
C ILE A 73 1.92 -9.27 -3.69
N LYS A 74 2.56 -9.37 -2.53
CA LYS A 74 1.88 -9.18 -1.25
C LYS A 74 1.73 -7.69 -0.95
N GLY A 75 0.50 -7.18 -0.95
CA GLY A 75 0.18 -5.82 -0.51
C GLY A 75 -0.28 -5.80 0.94
N SER A 76 0.26 -4.89 1.75
CA SER A 76 -0.29 -4.54 3.08
C SER A 76 -0.86 -3.12 2.99
N LEU A 77 -2.11 -2.94 3.36
CA LEU A 77 -2.82 -1.66 3.28
C LEU A 77 -2.85 -1.00 4.66
N PHE A 78 -2.64 0.32 4.66
CA PHE A 78 -2.75 1.18 5.83
C PHE A 78 -3.54 2.43 5.42
N TYR A 79 -4.62 2.70 6.12
CA TYR A 79 -5.44 3.90 5.98
C TYR A 79 -4.93 5.02 6.87
N GLN A 80 -5.52 6.21 6.74
CA GLN A 80 -5.11 7.40 7.49
C GLN A 80 -5.28 7.24 9.01
N ASP A 81 -6.33 6.54 9.43
CA ASP A 81 -6.59 6.15 10.82
C ASP A 81 -5.55 5.16 11.37
N ASP A 82 -5.00 4.29 10.52
CA ASP A 82 -3.90 3.38 10.92
C ASP A 82 -2.57 4.14 11.12
N LEU A 83 -2.40 5.30 10.49
CA LEU A 83 -1.17 6.10 10.59
C LEU A 83 -1.02 6.80 11.94
N GLY A 84 -2.13 7.09 12.64
CA GLY A 84 -2.08 7.62 14.01
C GLY A 84 -1.39 6.66 14.99
N GLU A 85 -1.43 5.36 14.72
CA GLU A 85 -0.68 4.34 15.49
C GLU A 85 0.77 4.16 15.03
N ARG A 86 1.14 4.68 13.86
CA ARG A 86 2.51 4.60 13.33
C ARG A 86 3.46 5.50 14.12
N GLU A 87 3.00 6.68 14.53
CA GLU A 87 3.78 7.57 15.42
C GLU A 87 3.93 6.99 16.84
N LEU A 88 3.06 6.07 17.29
CA LEU A 88 3.21 5.42 18.60
C LEU A 88 4.21 4.24 18.57
N ASN A 89 4.41 3.61 17.41
CA ASN A 89 5.36 2.49 17.26
C ASN A 89 6.77 2.90 16.82
N GLU A 90 6.97 4.13 16.33
CA GLU A 90 8.32 4.66 16.12
C GLU A 90 8.97 5.18 17.42
N PHE A 91 8.20 5.34 18.51
CA PHE A 91 8.70 5.73 19.83
C PHE A 91 8.89 4.57 20.84
N SER A 92 8.48 3.33 20.52
CA SER A 92 8.64 2.19 21.45
C SER A 92 9.93 1.38 21.27
N CYS A 93 10.84 1.81 20.38
CA CYS A 93 12.21 1.31 20.34
C CYS A 93 13.24 2.44 20.54
N ALA A 94 13.08 3.20 21.63
CA ALA A 94 14.18 3.97 22.21
C ALA A 94 14.78 3.16 23.36
N CYS A 95 15.89 2.47 23.04
CA CYS A 95 16.93 2.02 23.96
C CYS A 95 16.52 1.13 25.14
N SER A 96 16.69 -0.20 24.96
CA SER A 96 17.30 -0.99 26.03
C SER A 96 18.77 -0.59 26.13
N GLN A 97 19.11 0.20 27.14
CA GLN A 97 20.45 0.21 27.75
C GLN A 97 20.32 -0.33 29.17
#